data_AF-A0A847EIF7-F1
#
_entry.id   AF-A0A847EIF7-F1
#
_cell.length_a   1.000
_cell.length_b   1.000
_cell.length_c   1.000
_cell.angle_alpha   90.00
_cell.angle_beta   90.00
_cell.angle_gamma   90.00
#
_symmetry.space_group_name_H-M   'P 1'
#
loop_
_entity.id
_entity.type
_entity.pdbx_description
1 polymer ?
#
loop_
_entity_poly.entity_id
_entity_poly.type
_entity_poly.pdbx_seq_one_letter_code
_entity_poly.pdbx_strand_id
1 'polypeptide(L)'
;MSSVNIPVIIAAIAVIVIWIIIRKRNPFSVSPTQIVNTLLSDVRINLRLIDVVLQGEQIKRFSIIGMKTYNNSLDFLKKSVREALLETYAIAQDYNQQVTESHAKGAGYTGTIDAQRMKDRLRQSKSGLEDWLMSHTGTIEPGGKGGIFDSLLGR
;
A
#
# COMPACT_ATOMS: atom_id res chain seq x y z
N MET A 1 16.46 -23.72 -50.93
CA MET A 1 15.16 -23.33 -50.32
C MET A 1 15.05 -24.07 -49.00
N SER A 2 15.36 -23.41 -47.89
CA SER A 2 15.33 -24.04 -46.56
C SER A 2 13.89 -24.39 -46.20
N SER A 3 13.61 -25.67 -45.98
CA SER A 3 12.32 -26.15 -45.48
C SER A 3 12.06 -25.50 -44.12
N VAL A 4 11.05 -24.63 -44.07
CA VAL A 4 10.64 -23.98 -42.84
C VAL A 4 10.02 -25.05 -41.94
N ASN A 5 10.75 -25.45 -40.90
CA ASN A 5 10.30 -26.45 -39.94
C ASN A 5 9.25 -25.83 -39.01
N ILE A 6 7.99 -25.87 -39.46
CA ILE A 6 6.81 -25.40 -38.72
C ILE A 6 6.80 -25.86 -37.23
N PRO A 7 7.18 -27.11 -36.88
CA PRO A 7 7.22 -27.52 -35.47
C PRO A 7 8.20 -26.72 -34.60
N VAL A 8 9.33 -26.30 -35.18
CA VAL A 8 10.36 -25.52 -34.48
C VAL A 8 9.87 -24.10 -34.20
N ILE A 9 9.10 -23.52 -35.13
CA ILE A 9 8.52 -22.19 -34.97
C ILE A 9 7.46 -22.20 -33.85
N ILE A 10 6.60 -23.22 -33.80
CA ILE A 10 5.58 -23.34 -32.75
C ILE A 10 6.23 -23.49 -31.38
N ALA A 11 7.27 -24.32 -31.26
CA ALA A 11 8.02 -24.48 -30.01
C ALA A 11 8.68 -23.16 -29.58
N ALA A 12 9.27 -22.41 -30.50
CA ALA A 12 9.88 -21.10 -30.20
C ALA A 12 8.84 -20.08 -29.72
N ILE A 13 7.66 -20.02 -30.34
CA ILE A 13 6.57 -19.14 -29.92
C ILE A 13 6.06 -19.52 -28.52
N ALA A 14 5.89 -20.83 -28.24
CA ALA A 14 5.45 -21.30 -26.93
C ALA A 14 6.43 -20.90 -25.82
N VAL A 15 7.74 -21.03 -26.05
CA VAL A 15 8.78 -20.61 -25.10
C VAL A 15 8.73 -19.10 -24.88
N ILE A 16 8.53 -18.30 -25.93
CA ILE A 16 8.41 -16.83 -25.81
C ILE A 16 7.17 -16.45 -24.99
N VAL A 17 6.03 -17.08 -25.24
CA VAL A 17 4.78 -16.83 -24.50
C VAL A 17 4.94 -17.21 -23.02
N ILE A 18 5.52 -18.38 -22.73
CA ILE A 18 5.81 -18.82 -21.36
C ILE A 18 6.76 -17.84 -20.67
N TRP A 19 7.83 -17.40 -21.37
CA TRP A 19 8.79 -16.45 -20.81
C TRP A 19 8.18 -15.07 -20.57
N ILE A 20 7.29 -14.59 -21.44
CA ILE A 20 6.55 -13.34 -21.23
C ILE A 20 5.63 -13.45 -20.01
N ILE A 21 4.92 -14.57 -19.84
CA ILE A 21 4.06 -14.81 -18.68
C ILE A 21 4.88 -14.88 -17.39
N ILE A 22 6.03 -15.57 -17.39
CA ILE A 22 6.93 -15.68 -16.23
C ILE A 22 7.58 -14.32 -15.93
N ARG A 23 8.08 -13.60 -16.95
CA ARG A 23 8.75 -12.30 -16.78
C ARG A 23 7.79 -11.22 -16.27
N LYS A 24 6.52 -11.27 -16.67
CA LYS A 24 5.48 -10.34 -16.19
C LYS A 24 5.13 -10.55 -14.70
N ARG A 25 5.55 -11.66 -14.08
CA ARG A 25 5.39 -11.93 -12.64
C ARG A 25 6.52 -11.40 -11.76
N ASN A 26 7.59 -10.87 -12.33
CA ASN A 26 8.66 -10.23 -11.58
C ASN A 26 8.70 -8.72 -11.84
N PRO A 27 7.68 -7.94 -11.42
CA PRO A 27 7.96 -6.55 -11.13
C PRO A 27 8.90 -6.57 -9.92
N PHE A 28 10.12 -6.07 -10.08
CA PHE A 28 11.07 -5.72 -9.01
C PHE A 28 10.72 -6.29 -7.64
N SER A 29 11.43 -7.33 -7.17
CA SER A 29 11.19 -7.95 -5.86
C SER A 29 11.45 -6.97 -4.72
N VAL A 30 10.51 -6.04 -4.51
CA VAL A 30 10.48 -5.16 -3.35
C VAL A 30 10.36 -6.10 -2.16
N SER A 31 11.32 -5.99 -1.24
CA SER A 31 11.35 -6.87 -0.08
C SER A 31 10.03 -6.74 0.69
N PRO A 32 9.42 -7.85 1.16
CA PRO A 32 8.25 -7.78 2.04
C PRO A 32 8.46 -6.80 3.21
N THR A 33 9.69 -6.68 3.72
CA THR A 33 10.05 -5.70 4.74
C THR A 33 9.90 -4.25 4.28
N GLN A 34 10.30 -3.93 3.04
CA GLN A 34 10.10 -2.60 2.47
C GLN A 34 8.61 -2.27 2.28
N ILE A 35 7.83 -3.27 1.83
CA ILE A 35 6.37 -3.15 1.70
C ILE A 35 5.77 -2.84 3.07
N VAL A 36 6.09 -3.64 4.09
CA VAL A 36 5.55 -3.45 5.44
C VAL A 36 5.97 -2.13 6.06
N ASN A 37 7.23 -1.70 5.91
CA ASN A 37 7.68 -0.40 6.40
C ASN A 37 6.92 0.76 5.76
N THR A 38 6.64 0.67 4.46
CA THR A 38 5.87 1.70 3.73
C THR A 38 4.42 1.73 4.21
N LEU A 39 3.77 0.57 4.31
CA LEU A 39 2.40 0.46 4.83
C LEU A 39 2.29 0.92 6.28
N LEU A 40 3.28 0.60 7.11
CA LEU A 40 3.31 1.00 8.51
C LEU A 40 3.50 2.52 8.66
N SER A 41 4.28 3.14 7.77
CA SER A 41 4.38 4.60 7.69
C SER A 41 3.01 5.23 7.38
N ASP A 42 2.31 4.73 6.36
CA ASP A 42 0.96 5.19 6.01
C ASP A 42 -0.02 5.03 7.17
N VAL A 43 -0.04 3.86 7.82
CA VAL A 43 -0.91 3.58 8.97
C VAL A 43 -0.61 4.53 10.13
N ARG A 44 0.66 4.78 10.45
CA ARG A 44 1.06 5.71 11.53
C ARG A 44 0.65 7.14 11.23
N ILE A 45 0.80 7.60 9.99
CA ILE A 45 0.35 8.92 9.55
C ILE A 45 -1.18 9.01 9.67
N ASN A 46 -1.90 8.01 9.16
CA ASN A 46 -3.36 8.00 9.18
C ASN A 46 -3.94 7.90 10.60
N LEU A 47 -3.26 7.24 11.54
CA LEU A 47 -3.64 7.27 12.96
C LEU A 47 -3.58 8.68 13.55
N ARG A 48 -2.56 9.46 13.20
CA ARG A 48 -2.50 10.87 13.66
C ARG A 48 -3.58 11.72 13.01
N LEU A 49 -3.82 11.50 11.72
CA LEU A 49 -4.86 12.23 10.98
C LEU A 49 -6.27 11.89 11.48
N ILE A 50 -6.55 10.63 11.83
CA ILE A 50 -7.86 10.26 12.36
C ILE A 50 -8.10 10.83 13.75
N ASP A 51 -7.05 10.99 14.56
CA ASP A 51 -7.16 11.69 15.85
C ASP A 51 -7.52 13.17 15.67
N VAL A 52 -6.96 13.84 14.67
CA VAL A 52 -7.33 15.22 14.28
C VAL A 52 -8.79 15.29 13.82
N VAL A 53 -9.23 14.34 12.99
CA VAL A 53 -10.64 14.26 12.55
C VAL A 53 -11.59 14.03 13.72
N LEU A 54 -11.22 13.17 14.68
CA LEU A 54 -12.02 12.91 15.88
C LEU A 54 -12.12 14.12 16.82
N GLN A 55 -11.18 15.07 16.72
CA GLN A 55 -11.23 16.35 17.43
C GLN A 55 -12.13 17.38 16.73
N GLY A 56 -12.75 17.01 15.60
CA GLY A 56 -13.62 17.88 14.81
C GLY A 56 -12.88 18.73 13.77
N GLU A 57 -11.57 18.53 13.61
CA GLU A 57 -10.78 19.26 12.62
C GLU A 57 -10.86 18.59 11.24
N GLN A 58 -10.81 19.42 10.19
CA GLN A 58 -10.76 18.93 8.81
C GLN A 58 -9.32 18.70 8.36
N ILE A 59 -9.06 17.55 7.76
CA ILE A 59 -7.75 17.24 7.16
C ILE A 59 -7.82 17.36 5.63
N LYS A 60 -6.67 17.57 4.99
CA LYS A 60 -6.62 17.68 3.52
C LYS A 60 -6.79 16.33 2.82
N ARG A 61 -6.15 15.28 3.35
CA ARG A 61 -6.19 13.92 2.80
C ARG A 61 -5.53 12.93 3.75
N PHE A 62 -5.95 11.67 3.70
CA PHE A 62 -5.23 10.53 4.24
C PHE A 62 -4.08 10.07 3.33
N SER A 63 -3.04 9.49 3.93
CA SER A 63 -1.95 8.83 3.20
C SER A 63 -2.40 7.46 2.70
N ILE A 64 -2.23 7.22 1.41
CA ILE A 64 -2.66 5.97 0.75
C ILE A 64 -1.61 5.47 -0.25
N ILE A 65 -0.36 5.94 -0.12
CA ILE A 65 0.71 5.75 -1.11
C ILE A 65 1.14 4.28 -1.14
N GLY A 66 1.51 3.72 0.00
CA GLY A 66 1.96 2.34 0.13
C GLY A 66 0.90 1.35 -0.32
N MET A 67 -0.36 1.59 0.02
CA MET A 67 -1.44 0.72 -0.45
C MET A 67 -1.66 0.83 -1.97
N LYS A 68 -1.62 2.04 -2.55
CA LYS A 68 -1.67 2.22 -4.01
C LYS A 68 -0.53 1.48 -4.73
N THR A 69 0.67 1.49 -4.14
CA THR A 69 1.85 0.87 -4.72
C THR A 69 1.85 -0.65 -4.57
N TYR A 70 1.37 -1.19 -3.44
CA TYR A 70 1.57 -2.59 -3.06
C TYR A 70 0.30 -3.43 -2.91
N ASN A 71 -0.88 -2.94 -3.31
CA ASN A 71 -2.16 -3.66 -3.15
C ASN A 71 -2.14 -5.12 -3.68
N ASN A 72 -1.42 -5.38 -4.77
CA ASN A 72 -1.31 -6.68 -5.42
C ASN A 72 -0.17 -7.55 -4.84
N SER A 73 0.50 -7.11 -3.78
CA SER A 73 1.70 -7.75 -3.22
C SER A 73 1.57 -8.04 -1.73
N LEU A 74 0.34 -8.19 -1.22
CA LEU A 74 0.08 -8.35 0.23
C LEU A 74 -0.09 -9.79 0.69
N ASP A 75 0.02 -10.79 -0.20
CA ASP A 75 -0.32 -12.19 0.09
C ASP A 75 0.45 -12.80 1.26
N PHE A 76 1.64 -12.26 1.56
CA PHE A 76 2.49 -12.65 2.68
C PHE A 76 1.95 -12.20 4.06
N LEU A 77 1.03 -11.23 4.11
CA LEU A 77 0.40 -10.78 5.35
C LEU A 77 -0.72 -11.74 5.77
N LYS A 78 -1.02 -11.82 7.07
CA LYS A 78 -2.20 -12.55 7.55
C LYS A 78 -3.48 -11.94 6.94
N LYS A 79 -4.47 -12.79 6.63
CA LYS A 79 -5.75 -12.39 6.01
C LYS A 79 -6.43 -11.24 6.77
N SER A 80 -6.49 -11.32 8.10
CA SER A 80 -7.08 -10.29 8.95
C SER A 80 -6.38 -8.93 8.84
N VAL A 81 -5.06 -8.91 8.66
CA VAL A 81 -4.27 -7.68 8.48
C VAL A 81 -4.55 -7.08 7.10
N ARG A 82 -4.62 -7.92 6.06
CA ARG A 82 -5.00 -7.47 4.72
C ARG A 82 -6.40 -6.85 4.70
N GLU A 83 -7.38 -7.50 5.32
CA GLU A 83 -8.75 -7.02 5.38
C GLU A 83 -8.83 -5.66 6.10
N ALA A 84 -8.16 -5.52 7.25
CA ALA A 84 -8.11 -4.26 7.99
C ALA A 84 -7.46 -3.13 7.16
N LEU A 85 -6.37 -3.44 6.44
CA LEU A 85 -5.69 -2.49 5.56
C LEU A 85 -6.57 -2.07 4.37
N LEU A 86 -7.25 -3.02 3.72
CA LEU A 86 -8.14 -2.76 2.59
C LEU A 86 -9.36 -1.92 3.02
N GLU A 87 -9.96 -2.24 4.17
CA GLU A 87 -11.08 -1.49 4.72
C GLU A 87 -10.67 -0.05 5.05
N THR A 88 -9.53 0.12 5.72
CA THR A 88 -8.97 1.45 6.02
C THR A 88 -8.70 2.25 4.75
N TYR A 89 -8.15 1.60 3.72
CA TYR A 89 -7.84 2.24 2.46
C TYR A 89 -9.09 2.66 1.69
N ALA A 90 -10.14 1.84 1.69
CA ALA A 90 -11.41 2.19 1.07
C ALA A 90 -11.99 3.46 1.71
N ILE A 91 -12.05 3.50 3.04
CA ILE A 91 -12.51 4.69 3.80
C ILE A 91 -11.65 5.92 3.47
N ALA A 92 -10.32 5.76 3.45
CA ALA A 92 -9.39 6.84 3.14
C ALA A 92 -9.52 7.34 1.69
N GLN A 93 -9.74 6.44 0.73
CA GLN A 93 -9.92 6.76 -0.68
C GLN A 93 -11.21 7.54 -0.90
N ASP A 94 -12.31 7.07 -0.30
CA ASP A 94 -13.62 7.73 -0.40
C ASP A 94 -13.56 9.15 0.20
N TYR A 95 -12.94 9.31 1.37
CA TYR A 95 -12.72 10.61 1.98
C TYR A 95 -11.90 11.53 1.06
N ASN A 96 -10.74 11.04 0.59
CA ASN A 96 -9.85 11.82 -0.27
C ASN A 96 -10.56 12.25 -1.57
N GLN A 97 -11.40 11.39 -2.13
CA GLN A 97 -12.19 11.70 -3.32
C GLN A 97 -13.23 12.79 -3.01
N GLN A 98 -14.01 12.65 -1.94
CA GLN A 98 -15.02 13.64 -1.58
C GLN A 98 -14.41 15.03 -1.29
N VAL A 99 -13.27 15.08 -0.59
CA VAL A 99 -12.53 16.34 -0.35
C VAL A 99 -12.04 16.95 -1.66
N THR A 100 -11.50 16.12 -2.56
CA THR A 100 -11.06 16.59 -3.89
C THR A 100 -12.23 17.18 -4.69
N GLU A 101 -13.37 16.51 -4.68
CA GLU A 101 -14.59 16.95 -5.37
C GLU A 101 -15.21 18.22 -4.75
N SER A 102 -15.19 18.36 -3.42
CA SER A 102 -15.69 19.57 -2.76
C SER A 102 -14.83 20.78 -3.11
N HIS A 103 -13.50 20.62 -3.10
CA HIS A 103 -12.57 21.67 -3.52
C HIS A 103 -12.76 22.05 -4.98
N ALA A 104 -12.97 21.09 -5.88
CA ALA A 104 -13.24 21.36 -7.29
C ALA A 104 -14.53 22.17 -7.51
N LYS A 105 -15.51 22.02 -6.62
CA LYS A 105 -16.77 22.77 -6.63
C LYS A 105 -16.72 24.10 -5.87
N GLY A 106 -15.56 24.48 -5.32
CA GLY A 106 -15.40 25.68 -4.48
C GLY A 106 -16.12 25.60 -3.13
N ALA A 107 -16.54 24.40 -2.71
CA ALA A 107 -17.23 24.16 -1.46
C ALA A 107 -16.28 23.59 -0.38
N GLY A 108 -16.54 23.92 0.88
CA GLY A 108 -15.91 23.21 2.01
C GLY A 108 -16.39 21.77 2.08
N TYR A 109 -15.54 20.86 2.55
CA TYR A 109 -15.94 19.48 2.80
C TYR A 109 -16.97 19.42 3.94
N THR A 110 -18.13 18.80 3.71
CA THR A 110 -19.21 18.63 4.71
C THR A 110 -19.56 17.17 4.98
N GLY A 111 -18.80 16.23 4.40
CA GLY A 111 -19.05 14.81 4.57
C GLY A 111 -18.69 14.32 5.97
N THR A 112 -19.28 13.19 6.34
CA THR A 112 -18.96 12.47 7.58
C THR A 112 -18.19 11.21 7.24
N ILE A 113 -17.11 10.97 7.97
CA ILE A 113 -16.33 9.74 7.90
C ILE A 113 -16.59 8.92 9.17
N ASP A 114 -16.66 7.60 9.04
CA ASP A 114 -16.71 6.68 10.19
C ASP A 114 -15.32 6.60 10.85
N ALA A 115 -14.97 7.68 11.56
CA ALA A 115 -13.62 7.91 12.06
C ALA A 115 -13.23 6.90 13.15
N GLN A 116 -14.19 6.49 13.98
CA GLN A 116 -13.96 5.53 15.04
C GLN A 116 -13.65 4.14 14.47
N ARG A 117 -14.45 3.68 13.51
CA ARG A 117 -14.18 2.42 12.81
C ARG A 117 -12.85 2.45 12.07
N MET A 118 -12.54 3.54 11.38
CA MET A 118 -11.25 3.70 10.69
C MET A 118 -10.08 3.63 11.67
N LYS A 119 -10.18 4.27 12.84
CA LYS A 119 -9.17 4.23 13.89
C LYS A 119 -8.93 2.80 14.41
N ASP A 120 -9.99 2.04 14.62
CA ASP A 120 -9.89 0.66 15.11
C ASP A 120 -9.25 -0.26 14.06
N ARG A 121 -9.60 -0.09 12.78
CA ARG A 121 -8.96 -0.82 11.67
C ARG A 121 -7.50 -0.42 11.46
N LEU A 122 -7.16 0.84 11.63
CA LEU A 122 -5.78 1.32 11.62
C LEU A 122 -4.95 0.69 12.74
N ARG A 123 -5.49 0.61 13.96
CA ARG A 123 -4.82 -0.06 15.10
C ARG A 123 -4.59 -1.54 14.84
N GLN A 124 -5.60 -2.23 14.30
CA GLN A 124 -5.48 -3.63 13.90
C GLN A 124 -4.39 -3.82 12.83
N SER A 125 -4.38 -2.95 11.81
CA SER A 125 -3.38 -2.96 10.76
C SER A 125 -1.98 -2.71 11.31
N LYS A 126 -1.82 -1.72 12.20
CA LYS A 126 -0.55 -1.39 12.86
C LYS A 126 0.01 -2.60 13.60
N SER A 127 -0.78 -3.18 14.50
CA SER A 127 -0.36 -4.35 15.29
C SER A 127 0.05 -5.51 14.39
N GLY A 128 -0.74 -5.81 13.36
CA GLY A 128 -0.44 -6.91 12.45
C GLY A 128 0.84 -6.71 11.62
N LEU A 129 1.13 -5.48 11.23
CA LEU A 129 2.35 -5.12 10.51
C LEU A 129 3.58 -5.12 11.45
N GLU A 130 3.43 -4.65 12.69
CA GLU A 130 4.50 -4.68 13.71
C GLU A 130 4.83 -6.12 14.13
N ASP A 131 3.82 -6.98 14.31
CA ASP A 131 4.01 -8.43 14.56
C ASP A 131 4.74 -9.11 13.40
N TRP A 132 4.38 -8.74 12.17
CA TRP A 132 5.04 -9.27 10.98
C TRP A 132 6.52 -8.84 10.95
N LEU A 133 6.82 -7.57 11.20
CA LEU A 133 8.21 -7.09 11.27
C LEU A 133 8.99 -7.81 12.37
N MET A 134 8.45 -7.83 13.59
CA MET A 134 9.13 -8.48 14.73
C MET A 134 9.46 -9.94 14.43
N SER A 135 8.55 -10.69 13.80
CA SER A 135 8.77 -12.10 13.46
C SER A 135 9.75 -12.35 12.31
N HIS A 136 10.00 -11.35 11.44
CA HIS A 136 10.85 -11.52 10.25
C HIS A 136 12.19 -10.78 10.33
N THR A 137 12.28 -9.71 11.11
CA THR A 137 13.48 -8.85 11.22
C THR A 137 14.01 -8.74 12.65
N GLY A 138 13.25 -9.17 13.66
CA GLY A 138 13.60 -9.00 15.07
C GLY A 138 13.46 -7.57 15.59
N THR A 139 12.91 -6.64 14.80
CA THR A 139 12.66 -5.25 15.22
C THR A 139 11.40 -4.69 14.56
N ILE A 140 10.66 -3.85 15.29
CA ILE A 140 9.51 -3.10 14.79
C ILE A 140 9.90 -1.76 14.14
N GLU A 141 11.18 -1.39 14.25
CA GLU A 141 11.70 -0.20 13.61
C GLU A 141 12.00 -0.49 12.14
N PRO A 142 11.71 0.45 11.23
CA PRO A 142 12.09 0.31 9.85
C PRO A 142 13.62 0.19 9.78
N GLY A 143 14.10 -1.02 9.52
CA GLY A 143 15.52 -1.31 9.30
C GLY A 143 16.01 -0.56 8.07
N GLY A 144 16.55 0.63 8.31
CA GLY A 144 17.12 1.50 7.30
C GLY A 144 18.03 2.50 7.98
N LYS A 145 19.33 2.23 7.99
CA LYS A 145 20.33 3.29 8.02
C LYS A 145 19.95 4.28 6.91
N GLY A 146 19.57 5.51 7.26
CA GLY A 146 19.17 6.54 6.30
C GLY A 146 17.79 6.30 5.72
N GLY A 147 16.74 6.58 6.50
CA GLY A 147 15.39 6.59 5.99
C GLY A 147 15.21 7.70 4.93
N ILE A 148 14.25 7.54 4.03
CA ILE A 148 13.82 8.56 3.05
C ILE A 148 13.45 9.89 3.76
N PHE A 149 13.15 9.83 5.06
CA PHE A 149 13.00 10.97 5.95
C PHE A 149 14.31 11.72 6.25
N ASP A 150 15.47 11.06 6.36
CA ASP A 150 16.78 11.73 6.46
C ASP A 150 17.08 12.50 5.17
N SER A 151 16.79 11.91 4.00
CA SER A 151 16.96 12.58 2.71
C SER A 151 16.03 13.79 2.52
N LEU A 152 14.89 13.83 3.24
CA LEU A 152 13.96 14.95 3.24
C LEU A 152 14.24 15.98 4.33
N LEU A 153 14.91 15.61 5.41
CA LEU A 153 15.20 16.47 6.56
C LEU A 153 16.62 17.03 6.58
N GLY A 154 17.45 16.74 5.57
CA GLY A 154 18.70 17.45 5.33
C GLY A 154 19.61 17.50 6.56
N ARG A 155 19.91 16.34 7.14
CA ARG A 155 20.98 16.17 8.12
C ARG A 155 21.99 15.15 7.65
#